data_AF-Q96Z16-F1
#
_entry.id   AF-Q96Z16-F1
#
_cell.length_a   1.000
_cell.length_b   1.000
_cell.length_c   1.000
_cell.angle_alpha   90.00
_cell.angle_beta   90.00
_cell.angle_gamma   90.00
#
_symmetry.space_group_name_H-M   'P 1'
#
loop_
_entity.id
_entity.type
_entity.pdbx_description
1 polymer ?
#
loop_
_entity_poly.entity_id
_entity_poly.type
_entity_poly.pdbx_seq_one_letter_code
_entity_poly.pdbx_strand_id
1 'polypeptide(L)'
;MRLYLRRREEEKIRNINSWTLVYGRRKTGKTTLIKNNLKMDFYALIADSNNAIDLNDNTMKIDDVIKEVKSTLSKGGTAVIDEFQRLPEVYWSIISNWKREGILVLVASSYGIVNKVFDRNSPLLGLFLPMEIGIISYEDVLSQLRDPLLSVLYRDPWIIPFVDSYNDFVRKIKELSLVSKGLIGEVFKEEERQLSEIYYKTLLLLGEGIWKTSEIAGIIQPKGGEGTISSMVNKLVKMGLVQKIPTLSKENYYKVYSPPLSLALYAEAKYAVSELDVEVNELPIGREVQFSVGELLAKYFGGVLYYSPKEDIDVVIVKKKKPIWAFEVKMSEITKGEAKEAIKRMSKIAEKVGLVSLKEKPEEIADLSIGPKELLEIAEEVRKRSAD
;
A
#
# COMPACT_ATOMS: atom_id res chain seq x y z
N MET A 1 20.14 -12.36 -8.85
CA MET A 1 20.09 -10.98 -8.34
C MET A 1 18.63 -10.66 -8.07
N ARG A 2 18.20 -10.42 -6.81
CA ARG A 2 16.79 -10.10 -6.51
C ARG A 2 16.48 -8.70 -7.05
N LEU A 3 15.43 -8.57 -7.85
CA LEU A 3 14.99 -7.28 -8.41
C LEU A 3 14.74 -6.26 -7.28
N TYR A 4 15.39 -5.10 -7.36
CA TYR A 4 15.13 -3.96 -6.48
C TYR A 4 14.46 -2.86 -7.31
N LEU A 5 13.22 -2.54 -6.96
CA LEU A 5 12.48 -1.45 -7.59
C LEU A 5 12.80 -0.15 -6.89
N ARG A 6 13.28 0.83 -7.64
CA ARG A 6 13.52 2.17 -7.11
C ARG A 6 12.23 2.84 -6.70
N ARG A 7 12.28 3.61 -5.62
CA ARG A 7 11.11 4.27 -5.04
C ARG A 7 11.36 5.76 -4.85
N ARG A 8 10.33 6.59 -5.00
CA ARG A 8 10.43 8.02 -4.67
C ARG A 8 10.79 8.28 -3.21
N GLU A 9 10.45 7.36 -2.30
CA GLU A 9 10.79 7.50 -0.89
C GLU A 9 12.30 7.43 -0.63
N GLU A 10 13.11 6.96 -1.57
CA GLU A 10 14.58 6.93 -1.43
C GLU A 10 15.18 8.31 -1.18
N GLU A 11 14.69 9.35 -1.85
CA GLU A 11 15.18 10.72 -1.67
C GLU A 11 14.78 11.28 -0.31
N LYS A 12 13.54 11.01 0.12
CA LYS A 12 13.08 11.37 1.47
C LYS A 12 13.94 10.71 2.54
N ILE A 13 14.34 9.47 2.33
CA ILE A 13 15.23 8.72 3.25
C ILE A 13 16.65 9.29 3.23
N ARG A 14 17.21 9.58 2.05
CA ARG A 14 18.53 10.22 1.92
C ARG A 14 18.62 11.57 2.63
N ASN A 15 17.52 12.30 2.66
CA ASN A 15 17.43 13.65 3.22
C ASN A 15 16.95 13.69 4.68
N ILE A 16 16.85 12.56 5.37
CA ILE A 16 16.52 12.54 6.81
C ILE A 16 17.60 13.31 7.57
N ASN A 17 17.20 14.38 8.24
CA ASN A 17 18.08 15.26 9.04
C ASN A 17 17.56 15.49 10.47
N SER A 18 16.48 14.80 10.84
CA SER A 18 15.84 14.88 12.14
C SER A 18 15.50 13.48 12.64
N TRP A 19 15.18 13.38 13.92
CA TRP A 19 14.66 12.14 14.49
C TRP A 19 13.37 11.75 13.76
N THR A 20 13.34 10.55 13.18
CA THR A 20 12.27 10.12 12.27
C THR A 20 11.77 8.72 12.65
N LEU A 21 10.44 8.55 12.75
CA LEU A 21 9.80 7.24 12.84
C LEU A 21 9.34 6.85 11.43
N VAL A 22 10.05 5.90 10.82
CA VAL A 22 9.70 5.28 9.55
C VAL A 22 8.78 4.10 9.83
N TYR A 23 7.54 4.15 9.36
CA TYR A 23 6.54 3.13 9.66
C TYR A 23 5.77 2.70 8.42
N GLY A 24 5.07 1.58 8.53
CA GLY A 24 4.21 1.06 7.48
C GLY A 24 4.09 -0.45 7.58
N ARG A 25 3.20 -1.05 6.81
CA ARG A 25 2.87 -2.48 6.92
C ARG A 25 4.11 -3.37 6.75
N ARG A 26 4.11 -4.55 7.38
CA ARG A 26 5.13 -5.58 7.16
C ARG A 26 5.32 -5.92 5.68
N LYS A 27 6.57 -6.23 5.31
CA LYS A 27 7.01 -6.59 3.94
C LYS A 27 6.81 -5.52 2.86
N THR A 28 6.60 -4.25 3.22
CA THR A 28 6.63 -3.13 2.26
C THR A 28 8.03 -2.67 1.87
N GLY A 29 9.11 -3.32 2.33
CA GLY A 29 10.50 -3.01 1.93
C GLY A 29 11.20 -1.89 2.71
N LYS A 30 10.69 -1.51 3.89
CA LYS A 30 11.26 -0.45 4.75
C LYS A 30 12.73 -0.66 5.10
N THR A 31 13.06 -1.82 5.67
CA THR A 31 14.45 -2.18 6.04
C THR A 31 15.40 -2.08 4.85
N THR A 32 14.99 -2.60 3.69
CA THR A 32 15.78 -2.51 2.45
C THR A 32 15.97 -1.06 2.01
N LEU A 33 14.93 -0.24 2.08
CA LEU A 33 15.04 1.18 1.74
C LEU A 33 16.01 1.92 2.65
N ILE A 34 15.93 1.72 3.97
CA ILE A 34 16.81 2.37 4.94
C ILE A 34 18.26 1.91 4.74
N LYS A 35 18.51 0.61 4.69
CA LYS A 35 19.85 0.04 4.50
C LYS A 35 20.55 0.53 3.23
N ASN A 36 19.79 0.72 2.14
CA ASN A 36 20.37 1.11 0.85
C ASN A 36 20.54 2.62 0.67
N ASN A 37 19.78 3.46 1.39
CA ASN A 37 19.68 4.88 1.08
C ASN A 37 20.06 5.81 2.23
N LEU A 38 20.02 5.35 3.48
CA LEU A 38 20.42 6.18 4.62
C LEU A 38 21.90 5.93 4.92
N LYS A 39 22.70 7.00 5.01
CA LYS A 39 24.04 6.92 5.58
C LYS A 39 23.90 6.79 7.09
N MET A 40 24.30 5.64 7.63
CA MET A 40 24.17 5.32 9.04
C MET A 40 25.52 4.90 9.61
N ASP A 41 25.80 5.33 10.83
CA ASP A 41 27.01 4.95 11.58
C ASP A 41 26.74 3.74 12.48
N PHE A 42 25.48 3.54 12.88
CA PHE A 42 25.05 2.41 13.67
C PHE A 42 23.65 1.92 13.26
N TYR A 43 23.46 0.60 13.27
CA TYR A 43 22.17 -0.03 13.00
C TYR A 43 22.00 -1.25 13.90
N ALA A 44 20.80 -1.39 14.46
CA ALA A 44 20.39 -2.57 15.20
C ALA A 44 18.96 -2.96 14.83
N LEU A 45 18.74 -4.24 14.55
CA LEU A 45 17.44 -4.87 14.40
C LEU A 45 17.03 -5.49 15.74
N ILE A 46 15.94 -5.03 16.35
CA ILE A 46 15.43 -5.62 17.59
C ILE A 46 14.85 -7.01 17.27
N ALA A 47 15.48 -8.07 17.77
CA ALA A 47 15.05 -9.43 17.52
C ALA A 47 13.93 -9.84 18.49
N ASP A 48 14.16 -9.60 19.78
CA ASP A 48 13.25 -9.90 20.89
C ASP A 48 13.39 -8.85 22.01
N SER A 49 12.84 -9.10 23.19
CA SER A 49 12.85 -8.15 24.32
C SER A 49 14.22 -7.94 24.99
N ASN A 50 15.22 -8.77 24.66
CA ASN A 50 16.55 -8.77 25.27
C ASN A 50 17.69 -8.63 24.25
N ASN A 51 17.44 -9.02 23.00
CA ASN A 51 18.46 -9.15 21.97
C ASN A 51 18.15 -8.31 20.72
N ALA A 52 19.22 -7.88 20.07
CA ALA A 52 19.22 -7.21 18.79
C ALA A 52 20.34 -7.77 17.89
N ILE A 53 20.25 -7.51 16.60
CA ILE A 53 21.17 -7.98 15.57
C ILE A 53 21.76 -6.76 14.86
N ASP A 54 23.09 -6.67 14.75
CA ASP A 54 23.78 -5.59 14.02
C ASP A 54 23.79 -5.82 12.49
N LEU A 55 24.51 -4.99 11.73
CA LEU A 55 24.63 -5.16 10.27
C LEU A 55 25.49 -6.36 9.84
N ASN A 56 26.30 -6.92 10.75
CA ASN A 56 27.19 -8.04 10.51
C ASN A 56 26.59 -9.36 11.05
N ASP A 57 25.29 -9.37 11.34
CA ASP A 57 24.54 -10.49 11.91
C ASP A 57 25.03 -10.93 13.32
N ASN A 58 25.73 -10.06 14.05
CA ASN A 58 26.12 -10.32 15.44
C ASN A 58 24.96 -10.04 16.39
N THR A 59 24.79 -10.92 17.38
CA THR A 59 23.80 -10.71 18.46
C THR A 59 24.36 -9.81 19.55
N MET A 60 23.58 -8.79 19.93
CA MET A 60 23.89 -7.83 20.99
C MET A 60 22.75 -7.77 22.00
N LYS A 61 23.06 -7.49 23.27
CA LYS A 61 22.02 -7.17 24.27
C LYS A 61 21.44 -5.78 24.01
N ILE A 62 20.15 -5.59 24.28
CA ILE A 62 19.50 -4.29 24.07
C ILE A 62 20.17 -3.18 24.87
N ASP A 63 20.58 -3.42 26.12
CA ASP A 63 21.30 -2.43 26.92
C ASP A 63 22.55 -1.90 26.21
N ASP A 64 23.30 -2.78 25.54
CA ASP A 64 24.52 -2.41 24.84
C ASP A 64 24.21 -1.71 23.52
N VAL A 65 23.15 -2.12 22.81
CA VAL A 65 22.62 -1.39 21.66
C VAL A 65 22.22 0.03 22.05
N ILE A 66 21.49 0.22 23.15
CA ILE A 66 21.02 1.53 23.59
C ILE A 66 22.18 2.44 23.98
N LYS A 67 23.25 1.89 24.59
CA LYS A 67 24.49 2.64 24.85
C LYS A 67 25.17 3.05 23.54
N GLU A 68 25.28 2.15 22.57
CA GLU A 68 25.94 2.44 21.29
C GLU A 68 25.17 3.46 20.45
N VAL A 69 23.83 3.38 20.44
CA VAL A 69 22.96 4.40 19.82
C VAL A 69 23.22 5.76 20.48
N LYS A 70 23.20 5.84 21.81
CA LYS A 70 23.46 7.11 22.52
C LYS A 70 24.85 7.67 22.22
N SER A 71 25.88 6.81 22.21
CA SER A 71 27.26 7.14 21.86
C SER A 71 27.34 7.72 20.45
N THR A 72 26.70 7.07 19.48
CA THR A 72 26.63 7.50 18.08
C THR A 72 25.98 8.88 17.95
N LEU A 73 24.83 9.07 18.59
CA LEU A 73 24.10 10.35 18.55
C LEU A 73 24.89 11.50 19.20
N SER A 74 25.61 11.23 20.29
CA SER A 74 26.43 12.23 21.00
C SER A 74 27.64 12.69 20.18
N LYS A 75 28.07 11.89 19.19
CA LYS A 75 29.11 12.25 18.22
C LYS A 75 28.56 12.97 16.98
N GLY A 76 27.25 13.25 16.95
CA GLY A 76 26.56 13.81 15.78
C GLY A 76 26.27 12.81 14.66
N GLY A 77 26.44 11.51 14.94
CA GLY A 77 26.21 10.44 13.97
C GLY A 77 24.72 10.09 13.76
N THR A 78 24.49 9.14 12.86
CA THR A 78 23.17 8.61 12.51
C THR A 78 23.03 7.17 13.01
N ALA A 79 22.03 6.92 13.84
CA ALA A 79 21.72 5.61 14.39
C ALA A 79 20.33 5.13 13.97
N VAL A 80 20.19 3.83 13.67
CA VAL A 80 18.94 3.19 13.27
C VAL A 80 18.56 2.08 14.25
N ILE A 81 17.30 2.08 14.70
CA ILE A 81 16.68 0.97 15.44
C ILE A 81 15.54 0.41 14.61
N ASP A 82 15.71 -0.78 14.05
CA ASP A 82 14.70 -1.49 13.26
C ASP A 82 13.87 -2.46 14.12
N GLU A 83 12.65 -2.73 13.68
CA GLU A 83 11.60 -3.42 14.45
C GLU A 83 11.35 -2.78 15.83
N PHE A 84 11.33 -1.44 15.87
CA PHE A 84 11.20 -0.63 17.08
C PHE A 84 9.99 -1.00 17.94
N GLN A 85 8.91 -1.50 17.35
CA GLN A 85 7.73 -1.96 18.10
C GLN A 85 8.02 -3.11 19.07
N ARG A 86 9.18 -3.77 18.97
CA ARG A 86 9.64 -4.82 19.88
C ARG A 86 10.50 -4.30 21.03
N LEU A 87 10.95 -3.04 20.97
CA LEU A 87 11.77 -2.44 22.01
C LEU A 87 10.93 -2.18 23.28
N PRO A 88 11.35 -2.69 24.45
CA PRO A 88 10.63 -2.45 25.70
C PRO A 88 10.47 -0.96 26.04
N GLU A 89 9.30 -0.58 26.58
CA GLU A 89 8.94 0.83 26.88
C GLU A 89 9.88 1.52 27.87
N VAL A 90 10.56 0.76 28.74
CA VAL A 90 11.61 1.31 29.62
C VAL A 90 12.67 2.07 28.84
N TYR A 91 13.05 1.59 27.65
CA TYR A 91 14.02 2.25 26.80
C TYR A 91 13.46 3.49 26.10
N TRP A 92 12.14 3.59 25.92
CA TRP A 92 11.52 4.79 25.35
C TRP A 92 11.70 5.98 26.29
N SER A 93 11.56 5.75 27.60
CA SER A 93 11.83 6.75 28.64
C SER A 93 13.31 7.14 28.71
N ILE A 94 14.22 6.21 28.40
CA ILE A 94 15.65 6.52 28.32
C ILE A 94 15.94 7.39 27.10
N ILE A 95 15.40 7.03 25.94
CA ILE A 95 15.56 7.74 24.67
C ILE A 95 15.01 9.18 24.77
N SER A 96 13.88 9.38 25.45
CA SER A 96 13.26 10.70 25.57
C SER A 96 14.12 11.74 26.30
N ASN A 97 15.07 11.30 27.10
CA ASN A 97 15.99 12.14 27.86
C ASN A 97 17.30 12.45 27.12
N TRP A 98 17.48 11.97 25.88
CA TRP A 98 18.71 12.22 25.13
C TRP A 98 18.71 13.59 24.45
N LYS A 99 19.90 14.17 24.33
CA LYS A 99 20.11 15.36 23.51
C LYS A 99 20.03 14.99 22.03
N ARG A 100 19.52 15.90 21.22
CA ARG A 100 19.35 15.73 19.76
C ARG A 100 20.57 16.23 18.99
N GLU A 101 21.74 15.73 19.36
CA GLU A 101 23.02 16.12 18.75
C GLU A 101 23.29 15.37 17.42
N GLY A 102 22.63 14.22 17.20
CA GLY A 102 22.66 13.42 15.98
C GLY A 102 21.27 12.97 15.52
N ILE A 103 21.23 12.06 14.54
CA ILE A 103 19.99 11.61 13.88
C ILE A 103 19.61 10.20 14.34
N LEU A 104 18.42 10.06 14.94
CA LEU A 104 17.86 8.76 15.30
C LEU A 104 16.71 8.39 14.37
N VAL A 105 16.83 7.26 13.69
CA VAL A 105 15.77 6.70 12.85
C VAL A 105 15.22 5.43 13.48
N LEU A 106 13.91 5.45 13.78
CA LEU A 106 13.19 4.27 14.25
C LEU A 106 12.43 3.68 13.08
N VAL A 107 12.52 2.36 12.87
CA VAL A 107 11.79 1.66 11.80
C VAL A 107 10.82 0.68 12.45
N ALA A 108 9.55 0.72 12.03
CA ALA A 108 8.51 -0.12 12.62
C ALA A 108 7.54 -0.70 11.59
N SER A 109 7.12 -1.96 11.78
CA SER A 109 6.29 -2.71 10.81
C SER A 109 4.77 -2.61 11.03
N SER A 110 4.34 -1.82 12.00
CA SER A 110 2.93 -1.62 12.40
C SER A 110 2.50 -0.16 12.20
N TYR A 111 1.22 0.08 11.96
CA TYR A 111 0.64 1.43 12.00
C TYR A 111 0.25 1.82 13.44
N GLY A 112 -0.10 0.85 14.28
CA GLY A 112 -0.38 0.99 15.70
C GLY A 112 0.76 1.63 16.49
N ILE A 113 2.01 1.36 16.12
CA ILE A 113 3.18 1.99 16.78
C ILE A 113 3.17 3.52 16.67
N VAL A 114 2.65 4.07 15.58
CA VAL A 114 2.52 5.52 15.41
C VAL A 114 1.57 6.07 16.47
N ASN A 115 0.43 5.40 16.67
CA ASN A 115 -0.51 5.81 17.71
C ASN A 115 0.10 5.71 19.11
N LYS A 116 0.98 4.74 19.38
CA LYS A 116 1.68 4.60 20.67
C LYS A 116 2.77 5.66 20.86
N VAL A 117 3.55 5.99 19.83
CA VAL A 117 4.64 6.97 19.89
C VAL A 117 4.10 8.41 19.98
N PHE A 118 2.99 8.69 19.32
CA PHE A 118 2.36 10.02 19.30
C PHE A 118 1.15 10.14 20.25
N ASP A 119 0.96 9.18 21.17
CA ASP A 119 -0.04 9.32 22.22
C ASP A 119 0.37 10.41 23.22
N ARG A 120 -0.62 11.07 23.83
CA ARG A 120 -0.41 12.09 24.87
C ARG A 120 0.39 11.60 26.08
N ASN A 121 0.35 10.30 26.37
CA ASN A 121 1.07 9.69 27.49
C ASN A 121 2.43 9.12 27.07
N SER A 122 2.80 9.22 25.79
CA SER A 122 4.05 8.66 25.29
C SER A 122 5.24 9.53 25.69
N PRO A 123 6.32 8.96 26.23
CA PRO A 123 7.54 9.71 26.49
C PRO A 123 8.21 10.21 25.20
N LEU A 124 7.82 9.68 24.04
CA LEU A 124 8.39 10.03 22.73
C LEU A 124 7.58 11.10 21.98
N LEU A 125 6.49 11.58 22.58
CA LEU A 125 5.63 12.57 21.94
C LEU A 125 6.40 13.84 21.59
N GLY A 126 6.29 14.26 20.32
CA GLY A 126 6.95 15.47 19.82
C GLY A 126 8.45 15.34 19.61
N LEU A 127 9.02 14.13 19.75
CA LEU A 127 10.45 13.90 19.49
C LEU A 127 10.74 13.47 18.05
N PHE A 128 9.80 12.79 17.39
CA PHE A 128 9.98 12.19 16.07
C PHE A 128 9.07 12.82 15.01
N LEU A 129 9.54 12.89 13.78
CA LEU A 129 8.69 13.11 12.61
C LEU A 129 8.20 11.77 12.06
N PRO A 130 6.89 11.61 11.78
CA PRO A 130 6.36 10.39 11.16
C PRO A 130 6.67 10.35 9.66
N MET A 131 7.15 9.22 9.17
CA MET A 131 7.35 8.94 7.73
C MET A 131 6.71 7.60 7.37
N GLU A 132 5.60 7.65 6.63
CA GLU A 132 4.90 6.45 6.16
C GLU A 132 5.52 5.87 4.90
N ILE A 133 5.72 4.56 4.88
CA ILE A 133 6.17 3.77 3.73
C ILE A 133 5.13 2.67 3.43
N GLY A 134 4.27 2.96 2.46
CA GLY A 134 3.26 2.04 1.94
C GLY A 134 3.80 1.08 0.86
N ILE A 135 2.88 0.49 0.10
CA ILE A 135 3.21 -0.19 -1.15
C ILE A 135 3.82 0.80 -2.16
N ILE A 136 4.57 0.30 -3.13
CA ILE A 136 5.19 1.10 -4.18
C ILE A 136 4.08 1.72 -5.07
N SER A 137 4.28 2.97 -5.45
CA SER A 137 3.38 3.66 -6.37
C SER A 137 3.41 3.00 -7.75
N TYR A 138 2.26 3.00 -8.45
CA TYR A 138 2.16 2.33 -9.74
C TYR A 138 3.15 2.88 -10.77
N GLU A 139 3.34 4.20 -10.81
CA GLU A 139 4.26 4.86 -11.74
C GLU A 139 5.74 4.55 -11.47
N ASP A 140 6.12 4.35 -10.20
CA ASP A 140 7.50 3.98 -9.86
C ASP A 140 7.78 2.56 -10.37
N VAL A 141 6.83 1.64 -10.26
CA VAL A 141 6.97 0.27 -10.80
C VAL A 141 6.92 0.26 -12.33
N LEU A 142 5.90 0.92 -12.92
CA LEU A 142 5.64 0.90 -14.36
C LEU A 142 6.80 1.50 -15.17
N SER A 143 7.39 2.60 -14.70
CA SER A 143 8.55 3.22 -15.36
C SER A 143 9.80 2.32 -15.38
N GLN A 144 9.88 1.30 -14.52
CA GLN A 144 11.01 0.37 -14.44
C GLN A 144 10.73 -0.95 -15.15
N LEU A 145 9.54 -1.53 -14.99
CA LEU A 145 9.19 -2.81 -15.59
C LEU A 145 8.68 -2.70 -17.02
N ARG A 146 8.03 -1.59 -17.37
CA ARG A 146 7.35 -1.38 -18.66
C ARG A 146 6.28 -2.43 -18.99
N ASP A 147 5.80 -3.14 -17.99
CA ASP A 147 4.69 -4.10 -18.06
C ASP A 147 3.54 -3.61 -17.17
N PRO A 148 2.44 -3.11 -17.73
CA PRO A 148 1.31 -2.59 -16.97
C PRO A 148 0.70 -3.57 -15.96
N LEU A 149 0.61 -4.87 -16.28
CA LEU A 149 -0.06 -5.87 -15.43
C LEU A 149 0.87 -6.33 -14.30
N LEU A 150 2.10 -6.68 -14.64
CA LEU A 150 3.08 -7.06 -13.62
C LEU A 150 3.34 -5.89 -12.66
N SER A 151 3.30 -4.66 -13.18
CA SER A 151 3.45 -3.45 -12.38
C SER A 151 2.35 -3.27 -11.34
N VAL A 152 1.13 -3.79 -11.54
CA VAL A 152 0.07 -3.79 -10.53
C VAL A 152 0.43 -4.71 -9.36
N LEU A 153 0.95 -5.90 -9.66
CA LEU A 153 1.32 -6.89 -8.64
C LEU A 153 2.53 -6.42 -7.83
N TYR A 154 3.59 -5.98 -8.52
CA TYR A 154 4.88 -5.60 -7.93
C TYR A 154 4.84 -4.32 -7.09
N ARG A 155 3.69 -3.64 -7.04
CA ARG A 155 3.44 -2.59 -6.05
C ARG A 155 3.69 -3.08 -4.64
N ASP A 156 3.32 -4.32 -4.33
CA ASP A 156 3.54 -4.88 -3.00
C ASP A 156 4.80 -5.77 -2.98
N PRO A 157 5.92 -5.33 -2.38
CA PRO A 157 7.23 -5.95 -2.60
C PRO A 157 7.37 -7.40 -2.19
N TRP A 158 6.48 -7.92 -1.33
CA TRP A 158 6.53 -9.32 -0.90
C TRP A 158 6.29 -10.30 -2.05
N ILE A 159 5.64 -9.88 -3.14
CA ILE A 159 5.34 -10.76 -4.27
C ILE A 159 6.53 -10.95 -5.22
N ILE A 160 7.43 -9.96 -5.27
CA ILE A 160 8.55 -9.89 -6.22
C ILE A 160 9.41 -11.16 -6.23
N PRO A 161 9.75 -11.78 -5.08
CA PRO A 161 10.58 -12.99 -5.07
C PRO A 161 9.88 -14.25 -5.60
N PHE A 162 8.57 -14.23 -5.79
CA PHE A 162 7.76 -15.43 -6.03
C PHE A 162 7.10 -15.48 -7.40
N VAL A 163 6.99 -14.35 -8.10
CA VAL A 163 6.13 -14.22 -9.27
C VAL A 163 6.86 -13.45 -10.36
N ASP A 164 6.97 -14.03 -11.56
CA ASP A 164 7.63 -13.38 -12.70
C ASP A 164 6.65 -12.79 -13.73
N SER A 165 5.37 -13.16 -13.68
CA SER A 165 4.32 -12.68 -14.59
C SER A 165 2.93 -12.85 -13.96
N TYR A 166 1.89 -12.23 -14.53
CA TYR A 166 0.52 -12.46 -14.08
C TYR A 166 0.09 -13.94 -14.19
N ASN A 167 0.45 -14.62 -15.27
CA ASN A 167 0.15 -16.05 -15.41
C ASN A 167 0.84 -16.90 -14.34
N ASP A 168 2.07 -16.52 -13.96
CA ASP A 168 2.78 -17.17 -12.86
C ASP A 168 2.12 -16.91 -11.49
N PHE A 169 1.60 -15.70 -11.27
CA PHE A 169 0.80 -15.35 -10.10
C PHE A 169 -0.44 -16.26 -9.99
N VAL A 170 -1.18 -16.41 -11.10
CA VAL A 170 -2.39 -17.25 -11.15
C VAL A 170 -2.06 -18.71 -10.87
N ARG A 171 -0.98 -19.26 -11.46
CA ARG A 171 -0.54 -20.64 -11.19
C ARG A 171 -0.19 -20.89 -9.72
N LYS A 172 0.38 -19.90 -9.04
CA LYS A 172 0.82 -19.98 -7.63
C LYS A 172 -0.23 -19.48 -6.64
N ILE A 173 -1.47 -19.26 -7.08
CA ILE A 173 -2.49 -18.56 -6.28
C ILE A 173 -2.82 -19.30 -4.98
N LYS A 174 -2.72 -20.63 -4.98
CA LYS A 174 -2.93 -21.48 -3.81
C LYS A 174 -1.90 -21.20 -2.72
N GLU A 175 -0.61 -21.26 -3.06
CA GLU A 175 0.49 -20.95 -2.14
C GLU A 175 0.43 -19.48 -1.69
N LEU A 176 0.13 -18.58 -2.62
CA LEU A 176 0.02 -17.15 -2.34
C LEU A 176 -1.17 -16.79 -1.44
N SER A 177 -2.28 -17.54 -1.50
CA SER A 177 -3.42 -17.41 -0.57
C SER A 177 -3.00 -17.76 0.87
N LEU A 178 -2.26 -18.85 1.05
CA LEU A 178 -1.73 -19.25 2.35
C LEU A 178 -0.76 -18.21 2.93
N VAL A 179 0.16 -17.71 2.10
CA VAL A 179 1.09 -16.62 2.48
C VAL A 179 0.31 -15.36 2.85
N SER A 180 -0.71 -15.00 2.05
CA SER A 180 -1.57 -13.84 2.28
C SER A 180 -2.28 -13.91 3.63
N LYS A 181 -2.85 -15.08 3.99
CA LYS A 181 -3.50 -15.30 5.29
C LYS A 181 -2.50 -15.14 6.44
N GLY A 182 -1.29 -15.67 6.28
CA GLY A 182 -0.20 -15.49 7.24
C GLY A 182 0.18 -14.02 7.44
N LEU A 183 0.38 -13.27 6.34
CA LEU A 183 0.71 -11.84 6.38
C LEU A 183 -0.38 -11.01 7.06
N ILE A 184 -1.66 -11.28 6.78
CA ILE A 184 -2.78 -10.62 7.49
C ILE A 184 -2.71 -10.94 8.99
N GLY A 185 -2.52 -12.20 9.35
CA GLY A 185 -2.39 -12.63 10.75
C GLY A 185 -1.24 -11.93 11.48
N GLU A 186 -0.11 -11.74 10.82
CA GLU A 186 1.02 -10.98 11.36
C GLU A 186 0.67 -9.51 11.62
N VAL A 187 -0.02 -8.84 10.69
CA VAL A 187 -0.48 -7.45 10.89
C VAL A 187 -1.41 -7.37 12.10
N PHE A 188 -2.34 -8.32 12.27
CA PHE A 188 -3.19 -8.35 13.46
C PHE A 188 -2.40 -8.55 14.75
N LYS A 189 -1.43 -9.46 14.76
CA LYS A 189 -0.56 -9.71 15.91
C LYS A 189 0.24 -8.48 16.31
N GLU A 190 0.80 -7.76 15.33
CA GLU A 190 1.57 -6.52 15.57
C GLU A 190 0.71 -5.39 16.13
N GLU A 191 -0.60 -5.40 15.85
CA GLU A 191 -1.59 -4.48 16.41
C GLU A 191 -2.15 -4.95 17.76
N GLU A 192 -1.57 -5.99 18.36
CA GLU A 192 -2.03 -6.64 19.61
C GLU A 192 -3.49 -7.11 19.52
N ARG A 193 -3.89 -7.60 18.34
CA ARG A 193 -5.25 -8.05 18.04
C ARG A 193 -5.27 -9.49 17.56
N GLN A 194 -6.40 -10.15 17.78
CA GLN A 194 -6.70 -11.43 17.14
C GLN A 194 -7.44 -11.20 15.83
N LEU A 195 -7.02 -11.91 14.78
CA LEU A 195 -7.77 -12.00 13.53
C LEU A 195 -9.02 -12.87 13.77
N SER A 196 -10.13 -12.22 14.11
CA SER A 196 -11.42 -12.92 14.26
C SER A 196 -11.95 -13.40 12.90
N GLU A 197 -12.81 -14.41 12.92
CA GLU A 197 -13.50 -14.90 11.72
C GLU A 197 -14.27 -13.80 10.99
N ILE A 198 -14.91 -12.87 11.72
CA ILE A 198 -15.66 -11.76 11.10
C ILE A 198 -14.73 -10.79 10.36
N TYR A 199 -13.54 -10.51 10.89
CA TYR A 199 -12.53 -9.69 10.18
C TYR A 199 -12.07 -10.38 8.90
N TYR A 200 -11.80 -11.69 8.98
CA TYR A 200 -11.36 -12.45 7.81
C TYR A 200 -12.45 -12.52 6.74
N LYS A 201 -13.71 -12.82 7.11
CA LYS A 201 -14.87 -12.76 6.20
C LYS A 201 -15.06 -11.39 5.58
N THR A 202 -14.86 -10.31 6.36
CA THR A 202 -14.92 -8.94 5.83
C THR A 202 -13.85 -8.72 4.76
N LEU A 203 -12.61 -9.17 4.98
CA LEU A 203 -11.53 -9.06 3.99
C LEU A 203 -11.81 -9.89 2.73
N LEU A 204 -12.37 -11.09 2.86
CA LEU A 204 -12.80 -11.93 1.73
C LEU A 204 -13.85 -11.21 0.87
N LEU A 205 -14.91 -10.68 1.48
CA LEU A 205 -15.96 -9.94 0.76
C LEU A 205 -15.42 -8.70 0.05
N LEU A 206 -14.47 -7.99 0.69
CA LEU A 206 -13.78 -6.86 0.05
C LEU A 206 -12.94 -7.30 -1.16
N GLY A 207 -12.29 -8.46 -1.09
CA GLY A 207 -11.58 -9.08 -2.23
C GLY A 207 -12.53 -9.50 -3.35
N GLU A 208 -13.74 -9.95 -3.02
CA GLU A 208 -14.80 -10.26 -3.99
C GLU A 208 -15.37 -9.04 -4.72
N GLY A 209 -15.09 -7.84 -4.24
CA GLY A 209 -15.61 -6.58 -4.81
C GLY A 209 -16.79 -5.98 -4.06
N ILE A 210 -17.16 -6.54 -2.90
CA ILE A 210 -18.25 -6.02 -2.07
C ILE A 210 -17.68 -4.93 -1.17
N TRP A 211 -17.71 -3.70 -1.67
CA TRP A 211 -16.97 -2.57 -1.10
C TRP A 211 -17.78 -1.66 -0.19
N LYS A 212 -19.10 -1.89 -0.08
CA LYS A 212 -19.97 -1.14 0.83
C LYS A 212 -20.13 -1.84 2.17
N THR A 213 -20.06 -1.08 3.25
CA THR A 213 -20.26 -1.57 4.62
C THR A 213 -21.67 -2.11 4.86
N SER A 214 -22.68 -1.48 4.25
CA SER A 214 -24.08 -1.91 4.32
C SER A 214 -24.31 -3.28 3.67
N GLU A 215 -23.72 -3.51 2.50
CA GLU A 215 -23.80 -4.79 1.78
C GLU A 215 -23.08 -5.90 2.55
N ILE A 216 -21.86 -5.62 3.04
CA ILE A 216 -21.11 -6.57 3.90
C ILE A 216 -21.92 -6.91 5.16
N ALA A 217 -22.55 -5.93 5.78
CA ALA A 217 -23.37 -6.16 6.97
C ALA A 217 -24.61 -7.00 6.69
N GLY A 218 -25.22 -6.84 5.51
CA GLY A 218 -26.34 -7.67 5.05
C GLY A 218 -25.95 -9.14 4.86
N ILE A 219 -24.71 -9.41 4.43
CA ILE A 219 -24.18 -10.77 4.22
C ILE A 219 -23.71 -11.41 5.53
N ILE A 220 -22.88 -10.70 6.30
CA ILE A 220 -22.29 -11.22 7.54
C ILE A 220 -23.33 -11.29 8.68
N GLN A 221 -24.30 -10.37 8.67
CA GLN A 221 -25.30 -10.21 9.73
C GLN A 221 -24.70 -10.15 11.15
N PRO A 222 -23.71 -9.27 11.40
CA PRO A 222 -23.07 -9.21 12.72
C PRO A 222 -24.02 -8.62 13.77
N LYS A 223 -23.81 -8.99 15.04
CA LYS A 223 -24.45 -8.29 16.16
C LYS A 223 -24.07 -6.79 16.10
N GLY A 224 -25.07 -5.91 16.07
CA GLY A 224 -24.89 -4.46 15.90
C GLY A 224 -24.95 -3.94 14.45
N GLY A 225 -25.16 -4.81 13.46
CA GLY A 225 -25.45 -4.43 12.07
C GLY A 225 -24.31 -3.66 11.39
N GLU A 226 -24.67 -2.70 10.52
CA GLU A 226 -23.72 -1.93 9.71
C GLU A 226 -22.72 -1.12 10.55
N GLY A 227 -23.13 -0.63 11.73
CA GLY A 227 -22.23 0.12 12.62
C GLY A 227 -21.01 -0.70 13.04
N THR A 228 -21.21 -2.00 13.29
CA THR A 228 -20.14 -2.94 13.62
C THR A 228 -19.17 -3.11 12.44
N ILE A 229 -19.69 -3.39 11.23
CA ILE A 229 -18.85 -3.52 10.03
C ILE A 229 -18.10 -2.24 9.73
N SER A 230 -18.76 -1.08 9.80
CA SER A 230 -18.14 0.21 9.58
C SER A 230 -16.98 0.47 10.54
N SER A 231 -17.15 0.15 11.83
CA SER A 231 -16.07 0.23 12.82
C SER A 231 -14.92 -0.72 12.50
N MET A 232 -15.22 -1.96 12.10
CA MET A 232 -14.23 -2.97 11.72
C MET A 232 -13.43 -2.57 10.48
N VAL A 233 -14.10 -2.14 9.42
CA VAL A 233 -13.46 -1.69 8.17
C VAL A 233 -12.59 -0.46 8.43
N ASN A 234 -13.04 0.50 9.23
CA ASN A 234 -12.21 1.64 9.61
C ASN A 234 -10.97 1.23 10.42
N LYS A 235 -11.05 0.17 11.24
CA LYS A 235 -9.85 -0.39 11.89
C LYS A 235 -8.91 -1.02 10.88
N LEU A 236 -9.41 -1.79 9.92
CA LEU A 236 -8.60 -2.37 8.83
C LEU A 236 -7.93 -1.28 7.98
N VAL A 237 -8.57 -0.13 7.79
CA VAL A 237 -7.97 1.06 7.16
C VAL A 237 -6.81 1.60 7.98
N LYS A 238 -6.99 1.77 9.29
CA LYS A 238 -5.91 2.21 10.19
C LYS A 238 -4.73 1.23 10.26
N MET A 239 -4.97 -0.05 10.01
CA MET A 239 -3.94 -1.10 9.95
C MET A 239 -3.24 -1.18 8.59
N GLY A 240 -3.67 -0.40 7.59
CA GLY A 240 -3.11 -0.42 6.23
C GLY A 240 -3.43 -1.68 5.44
N LEU A 241 -4.47 -2.45 5.83
CA LEU A 241 -4.96 -3.61 5.08
C LEU A 241 -6.01 -3.22 4.03
N VAL A 242 -6.81 -2.21 4.35
CA VAL A 242 -7.90 -1.70 3.52
C VAL A 242 -7.65 -0.23 3.23
N GLN A 243 -8.08 0.24 2.06
CA GLN A 243 -8.11 1.65 1.73
C GLN A 243 -9.53 2.12 1.48
N LYS A 244 -9.78 3.39 1.81
CA LYS A 244 -11.04 4.07 1.57
C LYS A 244 -11.01 4.72 0.19
N ILE A 245 -12.01 4.43 -0.63
CA ILE A 245 -12.19 4.99 -1.96
C ILE A 245 -13.35 5.99 -1.92
N PRO A 246 -13.10 7.28 -2.17
CA PRO A 246 -14.15 8.27 -2.33
C PRO A 246 -15.07 7.88 -3.49
N THR A 247 -16.38 8.12 -3.34
CA THR A 247 -17.32 8.01 -4.45
C THR A 247 -17.97 9.36 -4.72
N LEU A 248 -18.60 9.52 -5.90
CA LEU A 248 -19.40 10.71 -6.17
C LEU A 248 -20.68 10.77 -5.29
N SER A 249 -21.04 9.66 -4.67
CA SER A 249 -22.11 9.59 -3.69
C SER A 249 -21.63 9.97 -2.27
N LYS A 250 -22.56 10.08 -1.31
CA LYS A 250 -22.21 10.32 0.10
C LYS A 250 -21.55 9.10 0.77
N GLU A 251 -21.73 7.91 0.20
CA GLU A 251 -21.17 6.67 0.72
C GLU A 251 -19.72 6.51 0.28
N ASN A 252 -18.93 5.86 1.13
CA ASN A 252 -17.55 5.54 0.79
C ASN A 252 -17.43 4.05 0.53
N TYR A 253 -16.55 3.72 -0.41
CA TYR A 253 -16.22 2.35 -0.72
C TYR A 253 -14.89 2.00 -0.05
N TYR A 254 -14.68 0.72 0.17
CA TYR A 254 -13.50 0.20 0.82
C TYR A 254 -12.96 -0.96 0.02
N LYS A 255 -11.66 -1.01 -0.24
CA LYS A 255 -11.03 -2.17 -0.89
C LYS A 255 -9.75 -2.59 -0.20
N VAL A 256 -9.35 -3.84 -0.41
CA VAL A 256 -8.04 -4.32 0.04
C VAL A 256 -6.96 -3.44 -0.60
N TYR A 257 -6.04 -2.93 0.21
CA TYR A 257 -5.07 -1.93 -0.24
C TYR A 257 -4.04 -2.54 -1.21
N SER A 258 -3.61 -3.76 -0.95
CA SER A 258 -2.62 -4.49 -1.76
C SER A 258 -3.30 -5.26 -2.90
N PRO A 259 -2.92 -5.01 -4.17
CA PRO A 259 -3.43 -5.77 -5.31
C PRO A 259 -3.21 -7.28 -5.22
N PRO A 260 -1.99 -7.81 -4.96
CA PRO A 260 -1.81 -9.26 -4.86
C PRO A 260 -2.59 -9.86 -3.68
N LEU A 261 -2.74 -9.13 -2.57
CA LEU A 261 -3.57 -9.58 -1.44
C LEU A 261 -5.06 -9.63 -1.81
N SER A 262 -5.56 -8.62 -2.53
CA SER A 262 -6.94 -8.54 -3.02
C SER A 262 -7.28 -9.72 -3.91
N LEU A 263 -6.40 -10.04 -4.87
CA LEU A 263 -6.58 -11.17 -5.80
C LEU A 263 -6.48 -12.54 -5.09
N ALA A 264 -5.59 -12.67 -4.10
CA ALA A 264 -5.51 -13.88 -3.28
C ALA A 264 -6.78 -14.08 -2.43
N LEU A 265 -7.30 -13.02 -1.82
CA LEU A 265 -8.57 -13.05 -1.07
C LEU A 265 -9.77 -13.36 -1.97
N TYR A 266 -9.79 -12.82 -3.19
CA TYR A 266 -10.79 -13.19 -4.19
C TYR A 266 -10.75 -14.69 -4.50
N ALA A 267 -9.56 -15.22 -4.77
CA ALA A 267 -9.38 -16.63 -5.08
C ALA A 267 -9.85 -17.53 -3.94
N GLU A 268 -9.49 -17.14 -2.71
CA GLU A 268 -9.91 -17.82 -1.50
C GLU A 268 -11.43 -17.79 -1.31
N ALA A 269 -12.05 -16.62 -1.45
CA ALA A 269 -13.49 -16.46 -1.24
C ALA A 269 -14.32 -17.25 -2.27
N LYS A 270 -13.91 -17.20 -3.55
CA LYS A 270 -14.67 -17.76 -4.65
C LYS A 270 -14.42 -19.25 -4.88
N TYR A 271 -13.20 -19.70 -4.65
CA TYR A 271 -12.76 -21.06 -5.01
C TYR A 271 -12.24 -21.87 -3.81
N ALA A 272 -12.10 -21.28 -2.62
CA ALA A 272 -11.51 -21.93 -1.44
C ALA A 272 -10.16 -22.57 -1.76
N VAL A 273 -9.30 -21.86 -2.51
CA VAL A 273 -8.02 -22.40 -3.05
C VAL A 273 -7.09 -22.93 -1.97
N SER A 274 -7.19 -22.46 -0.72
CA SER A 274 -6.38 -22.98 0.38
C SER A 274 -6.79 -24.39 0.85
N GLU A 275 -8.05 -24.80 0.61
CA GLU A 275 -8.63 -26.07 1.05
C GLU A 275 -8.86 -27.04 -0.10
N LEU A 276 -9.20 -26.52 -1.28
CA LEU A 276 -9.56 -27.31 -2.46
C LEU A 276 -8.44 -27.29 -3.50
N ASP A 277 -8.33 -28.38 -4.25
CA ASP A 277 -7.44 -28.48 -5.40
C ASP A 277 -8.19 -28.10 -6.68
N VAL A 278 -8.29 -26.79 -6.91
CA VAL A 278 -9.07 -26.18 -7.99
C VAL A 278 -8.16 -25.38 -8.90
N GLU A 279 -8.32 -25.59 -10.21
CA GLU A 279 -7.60 -24.81 -11.21
C GLU A 279 -8.28 -23.44 -11.37
N VAL A 280 -7.52 -22.38 -11.09
CA VAL A 280 -7.96 -21.00 -11.31
C VAL A 280 -7.32 -20.51 -12.60
N ASN A 281 -8.15 -20.23 -13.61
CA ASN A 281 -7.68 -19.78 -14.92
C ASN A 281 -7.50 -18.26 -15.00
N GLU A 282 -8.34 -17.50 -14.28
CA GLU A 282 -8.35 -16.05 -14.36
C GLU A 282 -8.78 -15.44 -13.02
N LEU A 283 -8.14 -14.32 -12.67
CA LEU A 283 -8.45 -13.49 -11.51
C LEU A 283 -8.89 -12.10 -11.97
N PRO A 284 -9.70 -11.35 -11.21
CA PRO A 284 -10.24 -10.06 -11.64
C PRO A 284 -9.21 -8.92 -11.54
N ILE A 285 -8.03 -9.10 -12.14
CA ILE A 285 -6.93 -8.12 -12.13
C ILE A 285 -7.33 -6.80 -12.80
N GLY A 286 -8.30 -6.82 -13.72
CA GLY A 286 -8.86 -5.60 -14.32
C GLY A 286 -9.32 -4.57 -13.29
N ARG A 287 -9.88 -5.02 -12.15
CA ARG A 287 -10.27 -4.12 -11.06
C ARG A 287 -9.05 -3.41 -10.45
N GLU A 288 -7.97 -4.14 -10.20
CA GLU A 288 -6.75 -3.57 -9.63
C GLU A 288 -5.98 -2.68 -10.64
N VAL A 289 -6.09 -3.01 -11.93
CA VAL A 289 -5.60 -2.18 -13.03
C VAL A 289 -6.33 -0.84 -13.07
N GLN A 290 -7.66 -0.83 -13.03
CA GLN A 290 -8.47 0.39 -13.03
C GLN A 290 -8.05 1.34 -11.91
N PHE A 291 -7.90 0.84 -10.68
CA PHE A 291 -7.44 1.67 -9.56
C PHE A 291 -5.99 2.13 -9.70
N SER A 292 -5.08 1.26 -10.15
CA SER A 292 -3.66 1.62 -10.30
C SER A 292 -3.44 2.69 -11.38
N VAL A 293 -4.14 2.55 -12.52
CA VAL A 293 -4.17 3.57 -13.59
C VAL A 293 -4.86 4.83 -13.09
N GLY A 294 -5.99 4.72 -12.40
CA GLY A 294 -6.72 5.87 -11.85
C GLY A 294 -5.90 6.69 -10.85
N GLU A 295 -5.14 6.03 -9.98
CA GLU A 295 -4.22 6.68 -9.03
C GLU A 295 -3.11 7.45 -9.77
N LEU A 296 -2.54 6.86 -10.83
CA LEU A 296 -1.55 7.52 -11.68
C LEU A 296 -2.14 8.77 -12.36
N LEU A 297 -3.30 8.63 -13.02
CA LEU A 297 -3.94 9.74 -13.71
C LEU A 297 -4.36 10.84 -12.74
N ALA A 298 -4.85 10.50 -11.54
CA ALA A 298 -5.19 11.48 -10.51
C ALA A 298 -3.98 12.35 -10.13
N LYS A 299 -2.79 11.74 -9.98
CA LYS A 299 -1.53 12.48 -9.74
C LYS A 299 -1.15 13.34 -10.95
N TYR A 300 -1.25 12.78 -12.16
CA TYR A 300 -0.91 13.48 -13.39
C TYR A 300 -1.72 14.77 -13.59
N PHE A 301 -3.04 14.72 -13.35
CA PHE A 301 -3.96 15.85 -13.51
C PHE A 301 -4.10 16.72 -12.23
N GLY A 302 -3.43 16.35 -11.14
CA GLY A 302 -3.46 17.07 -9.87
C GLY A 302 -4.86 17.11 -9.24
N GLY A 303 -5.52 15.96 -9.19
CA GLY A 303 -6.83 15.75 -8.58
C GLY A 303 -6.85 14.54 -7.65
N VAL A 304 -8.05 14.15 -7.22
CA VAL A 304 -8.28 12.99 -6.36
C VAL A 304 -9.08 11.95 -7.12
N LEU A 305 -8.69 10.68 -7.01
CA LEU A 305 -9.42 9.55 -7.58
C LEU A 305 -10.73 9.32 -6.84
N TYR A 306 -11.81 9.22 -7.60
CA TYR A 306 -13.15 8.85 -7.17
C TYR A 306 -13.61 7.64 -7.99
N TYR A 307 -14.41 6.77 -7.36
CA TYR A 307 -15.06 5.64 -8.01
C TYR A 307 -16.55 5.91 -8.19
N SER A 308 -17.11 5.55 -9.36
CA SER A 308 -18.51 5.86 -9.71
C SER A 308 -19.24 4.63 -10.28
N PRO A 309 -19.55 3.63 -9.45
CA PRO A 309 -20.14 2.37 -9.91
C PRO A 309 -21.60 2.50 -10.35
N LYS A 310 -22.36 3.46 -9.80
CA LYS A 310 -23.76 3.68 -10.23
C LYS A 310 -23.83 4.20 -11.66
N GLU A 311 -22.84 5.00 -12.02
CA GLU A 311 -22.67 5.61 -13.32
C GLU A 311 -21.85 4.71 -14.26
N ASP A 312 -21.38 3.55 -13.78
CA ASP A 312 -20.57 2.58 -14.51
C ASP A 312 -19.29 3.23 -15.11
N ILE A 313 -18.60 4.04 -14.31
CA ILE A 313 -17.36 4.72 -14.70
C ILE A 313 -16.22 4.20 -13.84
N ASP A 314 -15.17 3.69 -14.50
CA ASP A 314 -14.01 3.10 -13.84
C ASP A 314 -13.23 4.10 -13.00
N VAL A 315 -12.95 5.29 -13.55
CA VAL A 315 -12.09 6.29 -12.93
C VAL A 315 -12.69 7.68 -13.10
N VAL A 316 -12.88 8.40 -12.00
CA VAL A 316 -13.25 9.81 -12.01
C VAL A 316 -12.19 10.62 -11.26
N ILE A 317 -11.70 11.70 -11.85
CA ILE A 317 -10.77 12.61 -11.20
C ILE A 317 -11.51 13.87 -10.79
N VAL A 318 -11.49 14.16 -9.49
CA VAL A 318 -12.17 15.31 -8.90
C VAL A 318 -11.13 16.33 -8.47
N LYS A 319 -11.34 17.60 -8.84
CA LYS A 319 -10.52 18.73 -8.41
C LYS A 319 -11.41 19.83 -7.85
N LYS A 320 -11.13 20.29 -6.63
CA LYS A 320 -11.95 21.30 -5.93
C LYS A 320 -13.46 20.97 -5.93
N LYS A 321 -13.80 19.70 -5.64
CA LYS A 321 -15.16 19.13 -5.63
C LYS A 321 -15.89 19.08 -6.99
N LYS A 322 -15.18 19.32 -8.11
CA LYS A 322 -15.74 19.17 -9.46
C LYS A 322 -15.11 17.97 -10.18
N PRO A 323 -15.90 17.06 -10.76
CA PRO A 323 -15.38 16.01 -11.64
C PRO A 323 -14.81 16.63 -12.92
N ILE A 324 -13.49 16.59 -13.08
CA ILE A 324 -12.80 17.20 -14.22
C ILE A 324 -12.57 16.21 -15.36
N TRP A 325 -12.28 14.95 -15.01
CA TRP A 325 -12.04 13.88 -15.96
C TRP A 325 -12.80 12.63 -15.54
N ALA A 326 -13.28 11.88 -16.52
CA ALA A 326 -13.73 10.50 -16.39
C ALA A 326 -12.98 9.64 -17.40
N PHE A 327 -12.58 8.44 -16.98
CA PHE A 327 -11.87 7.48 -17.84
C PHE A 327 -12.52 6.11 -17.80
N GLU A 328 -12.52 5.47 -18.97
CA GLU A 328 -12.75 4.04 -19.15
C GLU A 328 -11.37 3.36 -19.26
N VAL A 329 -11.15 2.25 -18.55
CA VAL A 329 -9.87 1.54 -18.55
C VAL A 329 -10.07 0.08 -18.94
N LYS A 330 -9.48 -0.33 -20.07
CA LYS A 330 -9.47 -1.72 -20.53
C LYS A 330 -8.09 -2.33 -20.60
N MET A 331 -8.00 -3.60 -20.24
CA MET A 331 -6.81 -4.41 -20.47
C MET A 331 -6.66 -4.80 -21.95
N SER A 332 -7.79 -4.88 -22.67
CA SER A 332 -7.87 -5.21 -24.10
C SER A 332 -7.99 -3.95 -24.96
N GLU A 333 -8.10 -4.16 -26.27
CA GLU A 333 -8.52 -3.14 -27.24
C GLU A 333 -9.89 -2.58 -26.85
N ILE A 334 -10.14 -1.31 -27.21
CA ILE A 334 -11.44 -0.64 -27.06
C ILE A 334 -12.01 -0.46 -28.45
N THR A 335 -13.12 -1.12 -28.73
CA THR A 335 -13.76 -0.97 -30.04
C THR A 335 -14.42 0.40 -30.17
N LYS A 336 -14.63 0.87 -31.40
CA LYS A 336 -15.31 2.15 -31.67
C LYS A 336 -16.70 2.25 -31.06
N GLY A 337 -17.44 1.14 -31.01
CA GLY A 337 -18.77 1.09 -30.39
C GLY A 337 -18.70 1.32 -28.89
N GLU A 338 -17.84 0.57 -28.22
CA GLU A 338 -17.61 0.68 -26.77
C GLU A 338 -17.10 2.07 -26.38
N ALA A 339 -16.16 2.62 -27.15
CA ALA A 339 -15.63 3.97 -26.94
C ALA A 339 -16.74 5.02 -26.99
N LYS A 340 -17.62 4.97 -27.99
CA LYS A 340 -18.75 5.93 -28.10
C LYS A 340 -19.73 5.81 -26.94
N GLU A 341 -20.02 4.59 -26.49
CA GLU A 341 -20.91 4.35 -25.36
C GLU A 341 -20.30 4.88 -24.05
N ALA A 342 -19.04 4.55 -23.78
CA ALA A 342 -18.31 5.03 -22.62
C ALA A 342 -18.23 6.57 -22.61
N ILE A 343 -17.89 7.21 -23.72
CA ILE A 343 -17.86 8.68 -23.87
C ILE A 343 -19.23 9.28 -23.54
N LYS A 344 -20.32 8.74 -24.09
CA LYS A 344 -21.68 9.23 -23.87
C LYS A 344 -22.08 9.14 -22.39
N ARG A 345 -21.63 8.11 -21.68
CA ARG A 345 -21.87 7.92 -20.25
C ARG A 345 -21.04 8.90 -19.41
N MET A 346 -19.74 8.96 -19.66
CA MET A 346 -18.78 9.78 -18.93
C MET A 346 -19.01 11.29 -19.09
N SER A 347 -19.42 11.75 -20.27
CA SER A 347 -19.64 13.18 -20.57
C SER A 347 -20.81 13.79 -19.78
N LYS A 348 -21.66 12.97 -19.15
CA LYS A 348 -22.72 13.43 -18.24
C LYS A 348 -22.20 13.79 -16.85
N ILE A 349 -21.01 13.31 -16.50
CA ILE A 349 -20.47 13.34 -15.14
C ILE A 349 -19.26 14.26 -15.05
N ALA A 350 -18.36 14.24 -16.04
CA ALA A 350 -17.12 15.02 -16.04
C ALA A 350 -17.03 15.97 -17.23
N GLU A 351 -16.25 17.04 -17.08
CA GLU A 351 -16.01 18.05 -18.11
C GLU A 351 -15.24 17.50 -19.32
N LYS A 352 -14.35 16.52 -19.08
CA LYS A 352 -13.55 15.84 -20.10
C LYS A 352 -13.60 14.33 -19.92
N VAL A 353 -13.41 13.61 -21.00
CA VAL A 353 -13.45 12.15 -21.02
C VAL A 353 -12.20 11.58 -21.68
N GLY A 354 -11.72 10.45 -21.16
CA GLY A 354 -10.59 9.75 -21.76
C GLY A 354 -10.79 8.25 -21.83
N LEU A 355 -10.02 7.61 -22.71
CA LEU A 355 -10.01 6.18 -22.90
C LEU A 355 -8.61 5.66 -22.66
N VAL A 356 -8.49 4.58 -21.89
CA VAL A 356 -7.21 3.93 -21.61
C VAL A 356 -7.28 2.47 -22.03
N SER A 357 -6.37 2.06 -22.91
CA SER A 357 -6.16 0.65 -23.22
C SER A 357 -4.71 0.25 -22.96
N LEU A 358 -4.55 -0.90 -22.29
CA LEU A 358 -3.24 -1.48 -22.03
C LEU A 358 -2.68 -2.30 -23.19
N LYS A 359 -3.44 -2.47 -24.29
CA LYS A 359 -3.03 -3.27 -25.45
C LYS A 359 -2.64 -2.39 -26.64
N GLU A 360 -3.44 -1.40 -26.96
CA GLU A 360 -3.17 -0.46 -28.05
C GLU A 360 -3.70 0.93 -27.70
N LYS A 361 -3.34 1.95 -28.49
CA LYS A 361 -3.92 3.27 -28.31
C LYS A 361 -5.36 3.29 -28.87
N PRO A 362 -6.37 3.70 -28.07
CA PRO A 362 -7.74 3.83 -28.58
C PRO A 362 -7.84 4.86 -29.71
N GLU A 363 -8.91 4.79 -30.51
CA GLU A 363 -9.23 5.83 -31.49
C GLU A 363 -9.30 7.22 -30.84
N GLU A 364 -8.85 8.26 -31.55
CA GLU A 364 -8.85 9.66 -31.10
C GLU A 364 -10.26 10.29 -31.22
N ILE A 365 -11.22 9.74 -30.48
CA ILE A 365 -12.61 10.22 -30.43
C ILE A 365 -13.02 10.77 -29.06
N ALA A 366 -12.19 10.55 -28.03
CA ALA A 366 -12.32 11.15 -26.70
C ALA A 366 -11.43 12.41 -26.59
N ASP A 367 -11.54 13.17 -25.49
CA ASP A 367 -10.62 14.30 -25.23
C ASP A 367 -9.17 13.83 -25.03
N LEU A 368 -8.98 12.55 -24.64
CA LEU A 368 -7.68 11.93 -24.47
C LEU A 368 -7.75 10.41 -24.69
N SER A 369 -6.92 9.89 -25.60
CA SER A 369 -6.72 8.45 -25.78
C SER A 369 -5.32 8.03 -25.33
N ILE A 370 -5.24 7.10 -24.39
CA ILE A 370 -4.00 6.64 -23.75
C ILE A 370 -3.78 5.17 -24.12
N GLY A 371 -2.72 4.89 -24.87
CA GLY A 371 -2.22 3.54 -25.08
C GLY A 371 -1.07 3.20 -24.13
N PRO A 372 -0.41 2.05 -24.31
CA PRO A 372 0.70 1.63 -23.46
C PRO A 372 1.86 2.62 -23.43
N LYS A 373 2.16 3.25 -24.57
CA LYS A 373 3.25 4.23 -24.70
C LYS A 373 2.95 5.51 -23.94
N GLU A 374 1.76 6.09 -24.14
CA GLU A 374 1.35 7.31 -23.44
C GLU A 374 1.24 7.07 -21.93
N LEU A 375 0.79 5.89 -21.50
CA LEU A 375 0.73 5.54 -20.08
C LEU A 375 2.13 5.51 -19.44
N LEU A 376 3.14 5.01 -20.17
CA LEU A 376 4.54 5.02 -19.73
C LEU A 376 5.10 6.44 -19.65
N GLU A 377 4.83 7.27 -20.66
CA GLU A 377 5.25 8.68 -20.67
C GLU A 377 4.66 9.44 -19.47
N ILE A 378 3.36 9.23 -19.19
CA ILE A 378 2.67 9.79 -18.01
C ILE A 378 3.33 9.30 -16.72
N ALA A 379 3.65 8.01 -16.61
CA ALA A 379 4.31 7.44 -15.43
C ALA A 379 5.69 8.06 -15.18
N GLU A 380 6.51 8.21 -16.23
CA GLU A 380 7.82 8.85 -16.14
C GLU A 380 7.70 10.33 -15.75
N GLU A 381 6.71 11.04 -16.27
CA GLU A 381 6.47 12.44 -15.94
C GLU A 381 6.04 12.62 -14.48
N VAL A 382 5.10 11.81 -13.99
CA VAL A 382 4.66 11.86 -12.58
C VAL A 382 5.82 11.52 -11.64
N ARG A 383 6.65 10.54 -12.02
CA ARG A 383 7.84 10.18 -11.24
C ARG A 383 8.84 11.32 -11.14
N LYS A 384 9.12 12.02 -12.25
CA LYS A 384 10.03 13.18 -12.27
C LYS A 384 9.50 14.33 -11.41
N ARG A 385 8.22 14.70 -11.55
CA ARG A 385 7.57 15.77 -10.77
C ARG A 385 7.54 15.51 -9.25
N SER A 386 7.70 14.25 -8.83
CA SER A 386 7.68 13.86 -7.41
C SER A 386 9.08 13.77 -6.78
N ALA A 387 10.14 13.90 -7.59
CA ALA A 387 11.54 13.92 -7.17
C ALA A 387 12.06 15.36 -6.94
N ASP A 388 11.41 16.34 -7.57
CA ASP A 388 11.54 17.78 -7.27
C ASP A 388 10.62 18.18 -6.11
#